data_AF-G9K7A5-F1
#
_entry.id   AF-G9K7A5-F1
#
_cell.length_a   1.000
_cell.length_b   1.000
_cell.length_c   1.000
_cell.angle_alpha   90.00
_cell.angle_beta   90.00
_cell.angle_gamma   90.00
#
_symmetry.space_group_name_H-M   'P 1'
#
loop_
_entity.id
_entity.type
_entity.pdbx_description
1 polymer ?
#
loop_
_entity_poly.entity_id
_entity_poly.type
_entity_poly.pdbx_seq_one_letter_code
_entity_poly.pdbx_strand_id
1 'polypeptide(L)'
;QVSVKNPKGVAHEMPKTFTFDAVYDWNAKQFELYDETFRPLVDSVLQGFNGTIFAYGQTGTGKTYTMEGVRGDPEKRGVIPNSFDHIFTHISRSQNQQYLVRASYLEIYQEEIRDLLSKDQTKRLELKERPDTGVYVKDLSSFV
;
A
#
# COMPACT_ATOMS: atom_id res chain seq x y z
N GLN A 1 -5.23 15.90 14.40
CA GLN A 1 -4.34 15.80 15.59
C GLN A 1 -4.67 14.51 16.34
N VAL A 2 -3.67 13.83 16.90
CA VAL A 2 -3.82 12.62 17.73
C VAL A 2 -3.19 12.89 19.10
N SER A 3 -3.84 12.47 20.18
CA SER A 3 -3.29 12.61 21.53
C SER A 3 -3.16 11.26 22.23
N VAL A 4 -1.98 10.99 22.80
CA VAL A 4 -1.68 9.78 23.55
C VAL A 4 -1.59 10.12 25.03
N LYS A 5 -2.46 9.53 25.84
CA LYS A 5 -2.51 9.74 27.29
C LYS A 5 -1.64 8.71 28.00
N ASN A 6 -0.98 9.14 29.08
CA ASN A 6 -0.31 8.21 29.98
C ASN A 6 -1.38 7.40 30.75
N PRO A 7 -1.29 6.06 30.82
CA PRO A 7 -2.25 5.24 31.56
C PRO A 7 -2.36 5.60 33.05
N LYS A 8 -1.30 6.19 33.64
CA LYS A 8 -1.27 6.66 35.04
C LYS A 8 -1.86 8.07 35.22
N GLY A 9 -2.37 8.68 34.15
CA GLY A 9 -2.99 10.00 34.16
C GLY A 9 -2.01 11.17 34.18
N VAL A 10 -2.59 12.37 34.17
CA VAL A 10 -1.86 13.66 34.01
C VAL A 10 -0.93 13.99 35.18
N ALA A 11 -1.16 13.38 36.35
CA ALA A 11 -0.29 13.52 37.51
C ALA A 11 1.10 12.90 37.29
N HIS A 12 1.21 11.93 36.37
CA HIS A 12 2.48 11.30 36.02
C HIS A 12 3.12 11.93 34.77
N GLU A 13 2.32 12.16 33.72
CA GLU A 13 2.82 12.73 32.47
C GLU A 13 1.67 13.38 31.68
N MET A 14 1.91 14.57 31.13
CA MET A 14 0.95 15.25 30.28
C MET A 14 0.74 14.49 28.96
N PRO A 15 -0.46 14.56 28.34
CA PRO A 15 -0.72 13.90 27.06
C PRO A 15 0.23 14.40 25.97
N LYS A 16 0.74 13.47 25.16
CA LYS A 16 1.57 13.78 24.00
C LYS A 16 0.68 13.97 22.79
N THR A 17 0.77 15.12 22.12
CA THR A 17 -0.05 15.44 20.95
C THR A 17 0.80 15.50 19.70
N PHE A 18 0.29 14.90 18.63
CA PHE A 18 0.94 14.81 17.33
C PHE A 18 0.01 15.34 16.23
N THR A 19 0.60 15.95 15.21
CA THR A 19 -0.10 16.45 14.03
C THR A 19 0.44 15.73 12.80
N PHE A 20 -0.48 15.35 11.92
CA PHE A 20 -0.23 14.66 10.66
C PHE A 20 -1.07 15.34 9.58
N ASP A 21 -0.79 15.05 8.32
CA ASP A 21 -1.54 15.57 7.18
C ASP A 21 -3.03 15.23 7.28
N ALA A 22 -3.34 13.97 7.62
CA ALA A 22 -4.68 13.49 7.92
C ALA A 22 -4.65 12.49 9.09
N VAL A 23 -5.77 12.37 9.81
CA VAL A 23 -5.94 11.42 10.91
C VAL A 23 -7.30 10.74 10.82
N TYR A 24 -7.32 9.43 11.02
CA TYR A 24 -8.50 8.59 10.86
C TYR A 24 -8.81 7.89 12.18
N ASP A 25 -10.04 8.06 12.68
CA ASP A 25 -10.49 7.42 13.91
C ASP A 25 -11.11 6.03 13.62
N TRP A 26 -11.72 5.41 14.64
CA TRP A 26 -12.32 4.09 14.52
C TRP A 26 -13.59 4.04 13.65
N ASN A 27 -14.16 5.19 13.26
CA ASN A 27 -15.32 5.26 12.36
C ASN A 27 -14.90 5.46 10.90
N ALA A 28 -13.60 5.69 10.64
CA ALA A 28 -13.10 5.92 9.29
C ALA A 28 -13.41 4.72 8.38
N LYS A 29 -14.00 5.02 7.22
CA LYS A 29 -14.36 4.00 6.24
C LYS A 29 -13.25 3.83 5.21
N GLN A 30 -13.11 2.62 4.69
CA GLN A 30 -12.06 2.28 3.73
C GLN A 30 -12.12 3.14 2.46
N PHE A 31 -13.32 3.43 1.95
CA PHE A 31 -13.48 4.24 0.75
C PHE A 31 -13.16 5.72 0.99
N GLU A 32 -13.53 6.26 2.16
CA GLU A 32 -13.23 7.66 2.53
C GLU A 32 -11.71 7.86 2.64
N LEU A 33 -11.04 6.92 3.34
CA LEU A 33 -9.59 6.87 3.45
C LEU A 33 -8.92 6.78 2.05
N TYR A 34 -9.48 5.96 1.16
CA TYR A 34 -8.99 5.82 -0.20
C TYR A 34 -9.13 7.10 -1.00
N ASP A 35 -10.31 7.71 -1.02
CA ASP A 35 -10.59 8.89 -1.83
C ASP A 35 -9.81 10.13 -1.36
N GLU A 36 -9.62 10.28 -0.05
CA GLU A 36 -8.92 11.44 0.51
C GLU A 36 -7.39 11.29 0.44
N THR A 37 -6.84 10.15 0.86
CA THR A 37 -5.38 9.98 1.01
C THR A 37 -4.74 9.27 -0.18
N PHE A 38 -5.35 8.21 -0.70
CA PHE A 38 -4.67 7.30 -1.63
C PHE A 38 -4.93 7.61 -3.11
N ARG A 39 -6.13 8.11 -3.45
CA ARG A 39 -6.53 8.43 -4.82
C ARG A 39 -5.55 9.39 -5.51
N PRO A 40 -5.12 10.52 -4.91
CA PRO A 40 -4.16 11.43 -5.57
C PRO A 40 -2.84 10.77 -5.94
N LEU A 41 -2.38 9.81 -5.12
CA LEU A 41 -1.15 9.07 -5.39
C LEU A 41 -1.34 8.07 -6.54
N VAL A 42 -2.48 7.37 -6.60
CA VAL A 42 -2.80 6.49 -7.73
C VAL A 42 -2.98 7.28 -9.02
N ASP A 43 -3.59 8.45 -8.96
CA ASP A 43 -3.69 9.38 -10.10
C ASP A 43 -2.31 9.81 -10.60
N SER A 44 -1.36 10.07 -9.69
CA SER A 44 0.01 10.40 -10.04
C SER A 44 0.70 9.23 -10.76
N VAL A 45 0.47 8.00 -10.33
CA VAL A 45 1.01 6.80 -11.02
C VAL A 45 0.43 6.65 -12.42
N LEU A 46 -0.87 6.90 -12.60
CA LEU A 46 -1.51 6.90 -13.92
C LEU A 46 -0.96 7.97 -14.87
N GLN A 47 -0.35 9.03 -14.32
CA GLN A 47 0.35 10.09 -15.07
C GLN A 47 1.85 9.81 -15.29
N GLY A 48 2.35 8.65 -14.85
CA GLY A 48 3.73 8.23 -15.08
C GLY A 48 4.71 8.52 -13.94
N PHE A 49 4.23 8.89 -12.75
CA PHE A 49 5.07 9.02 -11.57
C PHE A 49 5.20 7.69 -10.80
N ASN A 50 6.26 7.55 -10.02
CA ASN A 50 6.40 6.44 -9.06
C ASN A 50 5.65 6.77 -7.77
N GLY A 51 4.86 5.83 -7.24
CA GLY A 51 4.11 5.99 -6.00
C GLY A 51 4.23 4.77 -5.10
N THR A 52 4.40 5.01 -3.79
CA THR A 52 4.55 3.94 -2.78
C THR A 52 3.61 4.20 -1.61
N ILE A 53 2.84 3.17 -1.24
CA ILE A 53 2.03 3.15 -0.02
C ILE A 53 2.52 1.98 0.83
N PHE A 54 2.88 2.24 2.08
CA PHE A 54 3.25 1.22 3.04
C PHE A 54 2.51 1.45 4.36
N ALA A 55 2.00 0.37 4.96
CA ALA A 55 1.35 0.42 6.26
C ALA A 55 2.35 0.07 7.36
N TYR A 56 2.48 0.95 8.37
CA TYR A 56 3.41 0.79 9.49
C TYR A 56 2.67 0.81 10.83
N GLY A 57 3.08 -0.04 11.76
CA GLY A 57 2.45 -0.13 13.09
C GLY A 57 2.67 -1.50 13.75
N GLN A 58 2.26 -1.61 15.02
CA GLN A 58 2.35 -2.85 15.79
C GLN A 58 1.51 -3.98 15.16
N THR A 59 1.86 -5.25 15.43
CA THR A 59 1.02 -6.40 15.04
C THR A 59 -0.39 -6.25 15.63
N GLY A 60 -1.41 -6.48 14.81
CA GLY A 60 -2.81 -6.34 15.21
C GLY A 60 -3.41 -4.94 15.05
N THR A 61 -2.65 -3.91 14.67
CA THR A 61 -3.17 -2.52 14.54
C THR A 61 -3.85 -2.22 13.20
N GLY A 62 -4.18 -3.23 12.40
CA GLY A 62 -4.92 -3.04 11.16
C GLY A 62 -4.11 -2.83 9.87
N LYS A 63 -2.78 -3.02 9.86
CA LYS A 63 -1.97 -2.88 8.62
C LYS A 63 -2.53 -3.68 7.42
N THR A 64 -2.78 -4.97 7.61
CA THR A 64 -3.37 -5.84 6.57
C THR A 64 -4.80 -5.41 6.24
N TYR A 65 -5.57 -4.94 7.23
CA TYR A 65 -6.92 -4.43 7.01
C TYR A 65 -6.92 -3.18 6.14
N THR A 66 -6.01 -2.22 6.37
CA THR A 66 -5.87 -1.02 5.52
C THR A 66 -5.36 -1.37 4.13
N MET A 67 -4.38 -2.27 4.01
CA MET A 67 -3.78 -2.59 2.72
C MET A 67 -4.69 -3.46 1.84
N GLU A 68 -5.20 -4.56 2.39
CA GLU A 68 -5.96 -5.57 1.66
C GLU A 68 -7.45 -5.52 1.97
N GLY A 69 -7.79 -5.32 3.25
CA GLY A 69 -9.16 -5.31 3.73
C GLY A 69 -9.84 -6.67 3.62
N VAL A 70 -11.16 -6.67 3.49
CA VAL A 70 -11.95 -7.89 3.33
C VAL A 70 -12.21 -8.12 1.84
N ARG A 71 -11.55 -9.14 1.27
CA ARG A 71 -11.77 -9.53 -0.13
C ARG A 71 -13.24 -9.93 -0.34
N GLY A 72 -13.93 -9.26 -1.27
CA GLY A 72 -15.32 -9.55 -1.62
C GLY A 72 -16.37 -8.67 -0.93
N ASP A 73 -15.98 -7.80 0.00
CA ASP A 73 -16.85 -6.79 0.59
C ASP A 73 -16.46 -5.39 0.05
N PRO A 74 -17.27 -4.77 -0.83
CA PRO A 74 -16.97 -3.47 -1.41
C PRO A 74 -16.76 -2.36 -0.37
N GLU A 75 -17.44 -2.42 0.78
CA GLU A 75 -17.32 -1.41 1.83
C GLU A 75 -16.05 -1.58 2.67
N LYS A 76 -15.52 -2.81 2.73
CA LYS A 76 -14.37 -3.16 3.59
C LYS A 76 -13.09 -3.49 2.81
N ARG A 77 -13.09 -3.37 1.47
CA ARG A 77 -11.90 -3.58 0.63
C ARG A 77 -10.83 -2.52 0.92
N GLY A 78 -9.57 -2.93 1.05
CA GLY A 78 -8.46 -2.04 1.38
C GLY A 78 -7.90 -1.24 0.19
N VAL A 79 -6.75 -0.61 0.37
CA VAL A 79 -6.14 0.24 -0.69
C VAL A 79 -5.77 -0.53 -1.95
N ILE A 80 -5.27 -1.77 -1.83
CA ILE A 80 -4.83 -2.60 -2.96
C ILE A 80 -6.02 -2.94 -3.89
N PRO A 81 -7.13 -3.54 -3.42
CA PRO A 81 -8.26 -3.81 -4.31
C PRO A 81 -8.96 -2.54 -4.81
N ASN A 82 -9.02 -1.46 -4.02
CA ASN A 82 -9.54 -0.18 -4.50
C ASN A 82 -8.67 0.41 -5.62
N SER A 83 -7.34 0.27 -5.55
CA SER A 83 -6.44 0.77 -6.59
C SER A 83 -6.58 0.00 -7.89
N PHE A 84 -6.81 -1.32 -7.85
CA PHE A 84 -7.11 -2.10 -9.05
C PHE A 84 -8.37 -1.58 -9.76
N ASP A 85 -9.47 -1.41 -9.02
CA ASP A 85 -10.72 -0.89 -9.56
C ASP A 85 -10.52 0.51 -10.17
N HIS A 86 -9.82 1.39 -9.46
CA HIS A 86 -9.51 2.73 -9.94
C HIS A 86 -8.67 2.72 -11.23
N ILE A 87 -7.57 1.96 -11.27
CA ILE A 87 -6.67 1.88 -12.43
C ILE A 87 -7.43 1.37 -13.65
N PHE A 88 -8.14 0.24 -13.54
CA PHE A 88 -8.85 -0.33 -14.69
C PHE A 88 -10.06 0.52 -15.12
N THR A 89 -10.76 1.16 -14.17
CA THR A 89 -11.81 2.13 -14.48
C THR A 89 -11.24 3.31 -15.26
N HIS A 90 -10.10 3.88 -14.84
CA HIS A 90 -9.42 4.96 -15.56
C HIS A 90 -9.06 4.55 -17.00
N ILE A 91 -8.43 3.38 -17.16
CA ILE A 91 -8.04 2.84 -18.47
C ILE A 91 -9.26 2.69 -19.38
N SER A 92 -10.37 2.13 -18.88
CA SER A 92 -11.59 1.93 -19.66
C SER A 92 -12.26 3.23 -20.12
N ARG A 93 -12.04 4.33 -19.41
CA ARG A 93 -12.61 5.66 -19.70
C ARG A 93 -11.70 6.51 -20.59
N SER A 94 -10.41 6.18 -20.65
CA SER A 94 -9.45 6.88 -21.48
C SER A 94 -9.73 6.67 -22.97
N GLN A 95 -9.49 7.70 -23.77
CA GLN A 95 -9.57 7.64 -25.22
C GLN A 95 -8.21 8.03 -25.81
N ASN A 96 -7.80 7.38 -26.90
CA ASN A 96 -6.53 7.64 -27.60
C ASN A 96 -5.26 7.36 -26.77
N GLN A 97 -5.33 6.48 -25.78
CA GLN A 97 -4.19 6.05 -24.97
C GLN A 97 -4.14 4.51 -24.94
N GLN A 98 -2.93 3.96 -24.92
CA GLN A 98 -2.69 2.52 -24.73
C GLN A 98 -2.00 2.30 -23.38
N TYR A 99 -2.53 1.36 -22.61
CA TYR A 99 -2.02 1.01 -21.29
C TYR A 99 -1.59 -0.45 -21.27
N LEU A 100 -0.49 -0.73 -20.58
CA LEU A 100 -0.05 -2.08 -20.23
C LEU A 100 0.15 -2.13 -18.73
N VAL A 101 -0.72 -2.86 -18.03
CA VAL A 101 -0.62 -3.05 -16.58
C VAL A 101 0.12 -4.36 -16.32
N ARG A 102 1.02 -4.34 -15.33
CA ARG A 102 1.77 -5.52 -14.88
C ARG A 102 1.79 -5.57 -13.37
N ALA A 103 1.70 -6.77 -12.81
CA ALA A 103 1.75 -6.98 -11.36
C ALA A 103 2.86 -7.98 -11.00
N SER A 104 3.61 -7.64 -9.95
CA SER A 104 4.57 -8.53 -9.29
C SER A 104 4.26 -8.54 -7.80
N TYR A 105 4.51 -9.65 -7.11
CA TYR A 105 4.23 -9.76 -5.68
C TYR A 105 5.33 -10.57 -4.99
N LEU A 106 5.90 -10.00 -3.93
CA LEU A 106 7.04 -10.57 -3.21
C LEU A 106 6.87 -10.44 -1.71
N GLU A 107 7.58 -11.29 -0.97
CA GLU A 107 7.78 -11.13 0.47
C GLU A 107 9.28 -10.97 0.79
N ILE A 108 9.56 -10.22 1.84
CA ILE A 108 10.89 -10.15 2.46
C ILE A 108 10.75 -10.80 3.84
N TYR A 109 11.47 -11.90 4.05
CA TYR A 109 11.44 -12.64 5.31
C TYR A 109 12.84 -13.11 5.66
N GLN A 110 13.32 -12.78 6.86
CA GLN A 110 14.68 -13.11 7.32
C GLN A 110 15.77 -12.63 6.32
N GLU A 111 15.66 -11.40 5.83
CA GLU A 111 16.58 -10.82 4.82
C GLU A 111 16.59 -11.56 3.47
N GLU A 112 15.62 -12.44 3.21
CA GLU A 112 15.47 -13.15 1.94
C GLU A 112 14.25 -12.65 1.16
N ILE A 113 14.43 -12.44 -0.14
CA ILE A 113 13.36 -12.07 -1.06
C ILE A 113 12.79 -13.34 -1.68
N ARG A 114 11.47 -13.49 -1.61
CA ARG A 114 10.73 -14.60 -2.24
C ARG A 114 9.64 -14.07 -3.15
N ASP A 115 9.45 -14.75 -4.27
CA ASP A 115 8.43 -14.43 -5.25
C ASP A 115 7.12 -15.15 -4.93
N LEU A 116 6.09 -14.41 -4.55
CA LEU A 116 4.79 -14.96 -4.16
C LEU A 116 3.96 -15.46 -5.37
N LEU A 117 4.36 -15.12 -6.60
CA LEU A 117 3.69 -15.53 -7.83
C LEU A 117 4.45 -16.63 -8.59
N SER A 118 5.68 -16.95 -8.17
CA SER A 118 6.47 -18.05 -8.73
C SER A 118 5.87 -19.42 -8.39
N LYS A 119 5.97 -20.38 -9.32
CA LYS A 119 5.65 -21.79 -9.04
C LYS A 119 6.65 -22.43 -8.08
N ASP A 120 7.90 -21.97 -8.15
CA ASP A 120 8.97 -22.40 -7.24
C ASP A 120 9.08 -21.39 -6.10
N GLN A 121 8.57 -21.79 -4.93
CA GLN A 121 8.58 -21.02 -3.69
C GLN A 121 9.88 -21.22 -2.87
N THR A 122 10.79 -22.10 -3.32
CA THR A 122 12.07 -22.34 -2.65
C THR A 122 13.17 -21.42 -3.15
N LYS A 123 12.98 -20.84 -4.33
CA LYS A 123 13.93 -19.91 -4.95
C LYS A 123 14.00 -18.61 -4.16
N ARG A 124 15.24 -18.20 -3.86
CA ARG A 124 15.57 -16.90 -3.26
C ARG A 124 15.99 -15.94 -4.37
N LEU A 125 15.45 -14.73 -4.35
CA LEU A 125 15.78 -13.70 -5.33
C LEU A 125 16.86 -12.75 -4.80
N GLU A 126 17.62 -12.18 -5.73
CA GLU A 126 18.70 -11.25 -5.44
C GLU A 126 18.32 -9.82 -5.84
N LEU A 127 18.78 -8.84 -5.06
CA LEU A 127 18.76 -7.44 -5.46
C LEU A 127 19.93 -7.15 -6.40
N LYS A 128 19.65 -6.38 -7.45
CA LYS A 128 20.65 -5.85 -8.36
C LYS A 128 20.41 -4.37 -8.59
N GLU A 129 21.45 -3.68 -9.00
CA GLU A 129 21.40 -2.26 -9.33
C GLU A 129 21.96 -2.05 -10.74
N ARG A 130 21.32 -1.17 -11.50
CA ARG A 130 21.90 -0.66 -12.75
C ARG A 130 21.80 0.87 -12.78
N PRO A 131 22.76 1.57 -13.40
CA PRO A 131 22.74 3.04 -13.46
C PRO A 131 21.51 3.64 -14.14
N ASP A 132 20.87 2.91 -15.06
CA ASP A 132 19.72 3.33 -15.85
C ASP A 132 18.37 3.08 -15.16
N THR A 133 18.26 2.01 -14.36
CA THR A 133 16.99 1.58 -13.74
C THR A 133 16.95 1.71 -12.22
N GLY A 134 18.10 1.93 -11.57
CA GLY A 134 18.24 1.83 -10.12
C GLY A 134 18.17 0.38 -9.61
N VAL A 135 17.73 0.23 -8.36
CA VAL A 135 17.63 -1.08 -7.68
C VAL A 135 16.40 -1.85 -8.17
N TYR A 136 16.57 -3.14 -8.47
CA TYR A 136 15.52 -4.05 -8.90
C TYR A 136 15.76 -5.47 -8.37
N VAL A 137 14.69 -6.27 -8.30
CA VAL A 137 14.77 -7.69 -7.93
C VAL A 137 14.98 -8.51 -9.20
N LYS A 138 16.10 -9.21 -9.28
CA LYS A 138 16.46 -10.00 -10.46
C LYS A 138 15.60 -11.26 -10.54
N ASP A 139 15.10 -11.57 -11.73
CA ASP A 139 14.27 -12.74 -12.04
C ASP A 139 12.92 -12.77 -11.28
N LEU A 140 12.43 -11.62 -10.81
CA LEU A 140 11.09 -11.47 -10.22
C LEU A 140 10.02 -11.66 -11.31
N SER A 141 9.06 -12.54 -11.05
CA SER A 141 7.96 -12.78 -11.97
C SER A 141 7.01 -11.59 -12.05
N SER A 142 6.38 -11.44 -13.21
CA SER A 142 5.40 -10.40 -13.47
C SER A 142 4.29 -10.95 -14.35
N PHE A 143 3.06 -10.65 -14.00
CA PHE A 143 1.86 -11.03 -14.75
C PHE A 143 1.29 -9.81 -15.47
N VAL A 144 0.88 -10.03 -16.72
CA VAL A 144 0.14 -9.09 -17.57
C VAL A 144 -1.32 -9.46 -17.53
#